data_AF-A0A937VPC7-F1
#
_entry.id   AF-A0A937VPC7-F1
#
_cell.length_a   1.000
_cell.length_b   1.000
_cell.length_c   1.000
_cell.angle_alpha   90.00
_cell.angle_beta   90.00
_cell.angle_gamma   90.00
#
_symmetry.space_group_name_H-M   'P 1'
#
loop_
_entity.id
_entity.type
_entity.pdbx_description
1 polymer ?
#
loop_
_entity_poly.entity_id
_entity_poly.type
_entity_poly.pdbx_seq_one_letter_code
_entity_poly.pdbx_strand_id
1 'polypeptide(L)'
;DAFKKLADGSAASFISRGDESGTHAKEKALWKSAGFDYEKIRKAGSWYIEGGKGMGSTLLMASEKQGYTISDMGTFLAFKGKLNLVTIVDRGSILLNVYSVIPVNPEKNPKVALNAQKAKDMVSFLTSAEIQKLIGDYGIKTYGTPLFIPCAGKPEPTE
;
A
#
# COMPACT_ATOMS: atom_id res chain seq x y z
N ASP A 1 -16.98 4.78 -1.68
CA ASP A 1 -17.52 6.08 -2.14
C ASP A 1 -16.55 6.91 -2.97
N ALA A 2 -15.31 7.16 -2.52
CA ALA A 2 -14.34 7.97 -3.29
C ALA A 2 -14.17 7.51 -4.76
N PHE A 3 -14.02 6.20 -4.98
CA PHE A 3 -13.88 5.61 -6.32
C PHE A 3 -15.16 5.75 -7.17
N LYS A 4 -16.35 5.74 -6.57
CA LYS A 4 -17.61 6.03 -7.28
C LYS A 4 -17.62 7.48 -7.77
N LYS A 5 -17.27 8.44 -6.91
CA LYS A 5 -17.17 9.86 -7.26
C LYS A 5 -16.15 10.13 -8.39
N LEU A 6 -15.03 9.40 -8.38
CA LEU A 6 -14.03 9.46 -9.46
C LEU A 6 -14.63 8.99 -10.80
N ALA A 7 -15.35 7.87 -10.80
CA ALA A 7 -15.96 7.31 -12.00
C ALA A 7 -17.13 8.17 -12.54
N ASP A 8 -17.84 8.91 -11.69
CA ASP A 8 -18.97 9.77 -12.08
C ASP A 8 -18.53 11.00 -12.93
N GLY A 9 -17.22 11.17 -13.21
CA GLY A 9 -16.71 12.20 -14.12
C GLY A 9 -16.70 13.63 -13.57
N SER A 10 -17.12 13.81 -12.32
CA SER A 10 -17.07 15.10 -11.60
C SER A 10 -15.68 15.42 -11.03
N ALA A 11 -14.74 14.48 -11.11
CA ALA A 11 -13.43 14.58 -10.47
C ALA A 11 -12.29 14.84 -11.47
N ALA A 12 -11.19 15.39 -10.96
CA ALA A 12 -9.91 15.50 -11.66
C ALA A 12 -9.34 14.12 -12.05
N SER A 13 -8.30 14.10 -12.90
CA SER A 13 -7.69 12.86 -13.37
C SER A 13 -7.29 11.92 -12.24
N PHE A 14 -7.47 10.62 -12.44
CA PHE A 14 -6.95 9.56 -11.59
C PHE A 14 -5.68 8.97 -12.21
N ILE A 15 -4.58 8.99 -11.47
CA ILE A 15 -3.28 8.50 -11.93
C ILE A 15 -3.02 7.13 -11.31
N SER A 16 -3.09 6.10 -12.14
CA SER A 16 -2.74 4.72 -11.78
C SER A 16 -1.25 4.48 -11.92
N ARG A 17 -0.73 3.54 -11.11
CA ARG A 17 0.61 2.97 -11.30
C ARG A 17 0.71 2.21 -12.62
N GLY A 18 -0.31 1.41 -12.96
CA GLY A 18 -0.36 0.61 -14.19
C GLY A 18 0.78 -0.40 -14.37
N ASP A 19 1.37 -0.93 -13.29
CA ASP A 19 2.66 -1.64 -13.32
C ASP A 19 2.68 -3.01 -12.64
N GLU A 20 1.50 -3.61 -12.43
CA GLU A 20 1.29 -4.89 -11.74
C GLU A 20 1.90 -5.00 -10.32
N SER A 21 2.24 -3.88 -9.68
CA SER A 21 2.69 -3.86 -8.29
C SER A 21 1.56 -4.15 -7.28
N GLY A 22 1.93 -4.36 -6.02
CA GLY A 22 0.97 -4.49 -4.92
C GLY A 22 0.01 -3.29 -4.81
N THR A 23 0.50 -2.06 -5.04
CA THR A 23 -0.35 -0.86 -5.06
C THR A 23 -1.34 -0.90 -6.22
N HIS A 24 -0.91 -1.34 -7.41
CA HIS A 24 -1.79 -1.49 -8.56
C HIS A 24 -2.85 -2.59 -8.32
N ALA A 25 -2.46 -3.71 -7.73
CA ALA A 25 -3.41 -4.76 -7.33
C ALA A 25 -4.45 -4.24 -6.32
N LYS A 26 -4.02 -3.43 -5.35
CA LYS A 26 -4.92 -2.78 -4.38
C LYS A 26 -5.89 -1.81 -5.06
N GLU A 27 -5.41 -1.02 -6.01
CA GLU A 27 -6.25 -0.15 -6.83
C GLU A 27 -7.33 -0.91 -7.59
N LYS A 28 -6.97 -1.99 -8.30
CA LYS A 28 -7.90 -2.88 -9.00
C LYS A 28 -8.99 -3.41 -8.05
N ALA A 29 -8.60 -3.80 -6.84
CA ALA A 29 -9.54 -4.27 -5.82
C ALA A 29 -10.50 -3.16 -5.35
N LEU A 30 -10.03 -1.92 -5.22
CA LEU A 30 -10.87 -0.77 -4.86
C LEU A 30 -11.89 -0.44 -5.94
N TRP A 31 -11.49 -0.42 -7.23
CA TRP A 31 -12.43 -0.26 -8.34
C TRP A 31 -13.51 -1.33 -8.33
N LYS A 32 -13.11 -2.60 -8.17
CA LYS A 32 -14.04 -3.73 -8.07
C LYS A 32 -14.99 -3.60 -6.88
N SER A 33 -14.48 -3.25 -5.71
CA SER A 33 -15.29 -3.05 -4.50
C SER A 33 -16.26 -1.87 -4.64
N ALA A 34 -15.90 -0.85 -5.43
CA ALA A 34 -16.78 0.25 -5.77
C ALA A 34 -17.86 -0.11 -6.81
N GLY A 35 -17.86 -1.34 -7.35
CA GLY A 35 -18.85 -1.84 -8.30
C GLY A 35 -18.43 -1.69 -9.76
N PHE A 36 -17.17 -1.37 -10.04
CA PHE A 36 -16.68 -1.15 -11.39
C PHE A 36 -15.81 -2.30 -11.89
N ASP A 37 -15.90 -2.57 -13.19
CA ASP A 37 -14.97 -3.43 -13.89
C ASP A 37 -13.70 -2.63 -14.23
N TYR A 38 -12.56 -3.07 -13.69
CA TYR A 38 -11.26 -2.44 -13.92
C TYR A 38 -10.92 -2.30 -15.41
N GLU A 39 -11.21 -3.33 -16.22
CA GLU A 39 -10.87 -3.34 -17.65
C GLU A 39 -11.70 -2.31 -18.44
N LYS A 40 -12.87 -1.95 -17.91
CA LYS A 40 -13.71 -0.87 -18.44
C LYS A 40 -13.22 0.49 -17.94
N ILE A 41 -12.95 0.62 -16.64
CA ILE A 41 -12.49 1.88 -16.03
C ILE A 41 -11.18 2.37 -16.66
N ARG A 42 -10.20 1.49 -16.85
CA ARG A 42 -8.91 1.88 -17.44
C ARG A 42 -9.01 2.36 -18.89
N LYS A 43 -10.16 2.13 -19.55
CA LYS A 43 -10.51 2.58 -20.91
C LYS A 43 -11.63 3.61 -20.93
N ALA A 44 -12.11 4.06 -19.77
CA ALA A 44 -13.31 4.89 -19.64
C ALA A 44 -13.11 6.36 -20.02
N GLY A 45 -11.88 6.79 -20.32
CA GLY A 45 -11.59 8.12 -20.84
C GLY A 45 -10.20 8.61 -20.46
N SER A 46 -9.89 9.84 -20.90
CA SER A 46 -8.61 10.51 -20.66
C SER A 46 -8.36 10.89 -19.20
N TRP A 47 -9.38 10.81 -18.34
CA TRP A 47 -9.26 11.09 -16.92
C TRP A 47 -8.53 9.98 -16.16
N TYR A 48 -8.57 8.74 -16.65
CA TYR A 48 -7.81 7.63 -16.07
C TYR A 48 -6.46 7.50 -16.80
N ILE A 49 -5.36 7.69 -16.08
CA ILE A 49 -4.02 7.76 -16.65
C ILE A 49 -3.12 6.70 -16.02
N GLU A 50 -2.64 5.75 -16.81
CA GLU A 50 -1.65 4.77 -16.37
C GLU A 50 -0.24 5.38 -16.49
N GLY A 51 0.43 5.58 -15.35
CA GLY A 51 1.78 6.14 -15.31
C GLY A 51 2.87 5.17 -15.72
N GLY A 52 2.65 3.84 -15.59
CA GLY A 52 3.62 2.78 -15.89
C GLY A 52 4.92 2.89 -15.10
N LYS A 53 4.88 3.53 -13.93
CA LYS A 53 6.05 3.94 -13.15
C LYS A 53 5.88 3.57 -11.68
N GLY A 54 6.99 3.59 -10.94
CA GLY A 54 7.00 3.42 -9.49
C GLY A 54 6.27 4.56 -8.76
N MET A 55 5.95 4.33 -7.48
CA MET A 55 5.05 5.17 -6.68
C MET A 55 5.47 6.63 -6.56
N GLY A 56 6.77 6.92 -6.38
CA GLY A 56 7.25 8.31 -6.30
C GLY A 56 6.96 9.11 -7.57
N SER A 57 7.17 8.51 -8.74
CA SER A 57 6.87 9.16 -10.04
C SER A 57 5.36 9.33 -10.26
N THR A 58 4.55 8.36 -9.83
CA THR A 58 3.08 8.45 -9.90
C THR A 58 2.56 9.58 -9.00
N LEU A 59 3.11 9.75 -7.80
CA LEU A 59 2.76 10.87 -6.91
C LEU A 59 3.12 12.22 -7.52
N LEU A 60 4.33 12.36 -8.09
CA LEU A 60 4.74 13.60 -8.77
C LEU A 60 3.80 13.93 -9.92
N MET A 61 3.44 12.94 -10.75
CA MET A 61 2.49 13.14 -11.85
C MET A 61 1.09 13.52 -11.35
N ALA A 62 0.60 12.89 -10.29
CA ALA A 62 -0.68 13.27 -9.67
C ALA A 62 -0.64 14.70 -9.14
N SER A 63 0.48 15.11 -8.53
CA SER A 63 0.69 16.49 -8.08
C SER A 63 0.70 17.47 -9.25
N GLU A 64 1.45 17.21 -10.32
CA GLU A 64 1.51 18.06 -11.51
C GLU A 64 0.14 18.22 -12.18
N LYS A 65 -0.63 17.14 -12.24
CA LYS A 65 -1.97 17.12 -12.86
C LYS A 65 -3.08 17.59 -11.92
N GLN A 66 -2.75 17.90 -10.66
CA GLN A 66 -3.74 18.19 -9.60
C GLN A 66 -4.83 17.10 -9.55
N GLY A 67 -4.40 15.85 -9.68
CA GLY A 67 -5.24 14.66 -9.76
C GLY A 67 -5.18 13.79 -8.51
N TYR A 68 -5.88 12.67 -8.57
CA TYR A 68 -5.97 11.67 -7.51
C TYR A 68 -5.08 10.47 -7.81
N THR A 69 -4.60 9.81 -6.76
CA THR A 69 -3.91 8.53 -6.87
C THR A 69 -4.04 7.76 -5.57
N ILE A 70 -3.78 6.45 -5.60
CA ILE A 70 -3.55 5.65 -4.40
C ILE A 70 -2.06 5.53 -4.13
N SER A 71 -1.65 5.69 -2.88
CA SER A 71 -0.26 5.53 -2.44
C SER A 71 -0.21 4.84 -1.09
N ASP A 72 0.90 4.16 -0.81
CA ASP A 72 1.26 3.86 0.57
C ASP A 72 1.72 5.14 1.30
N MET A 73 1.51 5.17 2.61
CA MET A 73 1.78 6.35 3.44
C MET A 73 3.27 6.66 3.56
N GLY A 74 4.13 5.63 3.55
CA GLY A 74 5.58 5.80 3.61
C GLY A 74 6.11 6.59 2.42
N THR A 75 5.71 6.21 1.20
CA THR A 75 6.09 6.93 -0.01
C THR A 75 5.49 8.35 -0.04
N PHE A 76 4.22 8.51 0.35
CA PHE A 76 3.60 9.83 0.41
C PHE A 76 4.36 10.78 1.34
N LEU A 77 4.68 10.34 2.55
CA LEU A 77 5.43 11.13 3.53
C LEU A 77 6.85 11.45 3.06
N ALA A 78 7.54 10.50 2.42
CA ALA A 78 8.86 10.72 1.85
C ALA A 78 8.87 11.78 0.73
N PHE A 79 7.77 11.88 -0.04
CA PHE A 79 7.63 12.86 -1.12
C PHE A 79 6.88 14.13 -0.72
N LYS A 80 6.28 14.21 0.48
CA LYS A 80 5.36 15.29 0.89
C LYS A 80 5.91 16.70 0.63
N GLY A 81 7.20 16.93 0.86
CA GLY A 81 7.85 18.23 0.59
C GLY A 81 7.97 18.61 -0.90
N LYS A 82 7.62 17.71 -1.82
CA LYS A 82 7.64 17.89 -3.28
C LYS A 82 6.24 17.83 -3.91
N LEU A 83 5.20 17.65 -3.10
CA LEU A 83 3.85 17.40 -3.58
C LEU A 83 2.92 18.53 -3.16
N ASN A 84 2.05 18.95 -4.08
CA ASN A 84 0.87 19.75 -3.81
C ASN A 84 -0.35 18.83 -3.67
N LEU A 85 -0.21 17.77 -2.89
CA LEU A 85 -1.24 16.75 -2.66
C LEU A 85 -1.54 16.64 -1.17
N VAL A 86 -2.81 16.39 -0.87
CA VAL A 86 -3.29 16.11 0.48
C VAL A 86 -3.91 14.72 0.53
N THR A 87 -3.86 14.11 1.70
CA THR A 87 -4.55 12.84 1.92
C THR A 87 -6.04 13.09 2.11
N ILE A 88 -6.88 12.42 1.32
CA ILE A 88 -8.35 12.55 1.38
C ILE A 88 -9.04 11.36 2.06
N VAL A 89 -8.40 10.19 2.01
CA VAL A 89 -8.83 8.94 2.65
C VAL A 89 -7.57 8.19 3.06
N ASP A 90 -7.41 7.92 4.35
CA ASP A 90 -6.21 7.27 4.94
C ASP A 90 -6.53 6.07 5.83
N ARG A 91 -7.82 5.74 6.00
CA ARG A 91 -8.30 4.67 6.89
C ARG A 91 -9.36 3.82 6.22
N GLY A 92 -9.54 2.63 6.77
CA GLY A 92 -10.56 1.66 6.37
C GLY A 92 -9.96 0.31 6.03
N SER A 93 -10.68 -0.76 6.40
CA SER A 93 -10.26 -2.16 6.25
C SER A 93 -9.68 -2.50 4.87
N ILE A 94 -10.29 -1.99 3.80
CA ILE A 94 -9.85 -2.24 2.43
C ILE A 94 -8.46 -1.65 2.11
N LEU A 95 -8.05 -0.60 2.82
CA LEU A 95 -6.75 0.05 2.67
C LEU A 95 -5.65 -0.61 3.51
N LEU A 96 -5.98 -1.58 4.38
CA LEU A 96 -4.98 -2.31 5.14
C LEU A 96 -3.98 -2.99 4.20
N ASN A 97 -2.71 -2.82 4.54
CA ASN A 97 -1.57 -3.44 3.88
C ASN A 97 -0.80 -4.26 4.92
N VAL A 98 -1.29 -5.47 5.18
CA VAL A 98 -0.77 -6.36 6.23
C VAL A 98 0.49 -7.07 5.72
N TYR A 99 1.54 -7.05 6.52
CA TYR A 99 2.79 -7.76 6.25
C TYR A 99 2.88 -9.03 7.08
N SER A 100 3.22 -10.14 6.44
CA SER A 100 3.36 -11.45 7.07
C SER A 100 4.74 -12.05 6.80
N VAL A 101 5.34 -12.68 7.83
CA VAL A 101 6.53 -13.50 7.68
C VAL A 101 6.12 -14.97 7.66
N ILE A 102 6.43 -15.67 6.57
CA ILE A 102 6.04 -17.07 6.36
C ILE A 102 7.29 -17.90 6.08
N PRO A 103 7.78 -18.69 7.05
CA PRO A 103 8.87 -19.63 6.81
C PRO A 103 8.50 -20.66 5.74
N VAL A 104 9.43 -20.93 4.82
CA VAL A 104 9.25 -21.97 3.80
C VAL A 104 9.27 -23.35 4.47
N ASN A 105 8.28 -24.19 4.15
CA ASN A 105 8.20 -25.54 4.70
C ASN A 105 9.37 -26.42 4.19
N PRO A 106 10.28 -26.88 5.07
CA PRO A 106 11.44 -27.68 4.68
C PRO A 106 11.10 -29.11 4.24
N GLU A 107 9.96 -29.67 4.64
CA GLU A 107 9.51 -30.99 4.18
C GLU A 107 9.11 -30.95 2.71
N LYS A 108 8.49 -29.83 2.28
CA LYS A 108 8.12 -29.60 0.88
C LYS A 108 9.29 -29.07 0.04
N ASN A 109 10.27 -28.44 0.67
CA ASN A 109 11.47 -27.95 0.00
C ASN A 109 12.73 -28.25 0.83
N PRO A 110 13.31 -29.46 0.66
CA PRO A 110 14.46 -29.89 1.47
C PRO A 110 15.69 -28.98 1.35
N LYS A 111 15.83 -28.20 0.26
CA LYS A 111 16.96 -27.27 0.05
C LYS A 111 17.00 -26.16 1.11
N VAL A 112 15.86 -25.82 1.72
CA VAL A 112 15.80 -24.78 2.76
C VAL A 112 16.02 -25.33 4.18
N ALA A 113 16.11 -26.66 4.35
CA ALA A 113 16.19 -27.30 5.67
C ALA A 113 17.37 -26.79 6.52
N LEU A 114 18.52 -26.53 5.89
CA LEU A 114 19.71 -25.97 6.56
C LEU A 114 19.47 -24.58 7.18
N ASN A 115 18.46 -23.85 6.69
CA ASN A 115 18.08 -22.53 7.18
C ASN A 115 16.76 -22.52 7.97
N ALA A 116 16.15 -23.69 8.20
CA ALA A 116 14.84 -23.77 8.85
C ALA A 116 14.85 -23.15 10.27
N GLN A 117 15.94 -23.36 11.02
CA GLN A 117 16.07 -22.75 12.35
C GLN A 117 16.21 -21.23 12.25
N LYS A 118 17.07 -20.72 11.36
CA LYS A 118 17.22 -19.27 11.14
C LYS A 118 15.92 -18.60 10.73
N ALA A 119 15.08 -19.29 9.94
CA ALA A 119 13.76 -18.77 9.59
C ALA A 119 12.83 -18.66 10.81
N LYS A 120 12.85 -19.64 11.74
CA LYS A 120 12.12 -19.57 13.01
C LYS A 120 12.66 -18.47 13.93
N ASP A 121 13.98 -18.30 13.97
CA ASP A 121 14.63 -17.25 14.75
C ASP A 121 14.23 -15.87 14.22
N MET A 122 14.17 -15.69 12.89
CA MET A 122 13.70 -14.46 12.25
C MET A 122 12.24 -14.16 12.58
N VAL A 123 11.36 -15.18 12.57
CA VAL A 123 9.96 -15.01 12.98
C VAL A 123 9.91 -14.55 14.43
N SER A 124 10.63 -15.22 15.32
CA SER A 124 10.66 -14.90 16.76
C SER A 124 11.22 -13.51 17.03
N PHE A 125 12.26 -13.12 16.29
CA PHE A 125 12.82 -11.77 16.34
C PHE A 125 11.79 -10.72 15.92
N LEU A 126 11.20 -10.88 14.72
CA LEU A 126 10.23 -9.92 14.19
C LEU A 126 8.98 -9.80 15.07
N THR A 127 8.54 -10.87 15.72
CA THR A 127 7.34 -10.88 16.58
C THR A 127 7.63 -10.60 18.06
N SER A 128 8.90 -10.44 18.45
CA SER A 128 9.28 -10.08 19.82
C SER A 128 8.73 -8.71 20.22
N ALA A 129 8.47 -8.51 21.51
CA ALA A 129 7.92 -7.26 22.03
C ALA A 129 8.84 -6.05 21.74
N GLU A 130 10.17 -6.25 21.85
CA GLU A 130 11.17 -5.21 21.56
C GLU A 130 11.10 -4.76 20.09
N ILE A 131 11.08 -5.71 19.16
CA ILE A 131 11.07 -5.39 17.74
C ILE A 131 9.71 -4.87 17.28
N GLN A 132 8.60 -5.37 17.85
CA GLN A 132 7.29 -4.79 17.60
C GLN A 132 7.22 -3.33 18.08
N LYS A 133 7.85 -2.99 19.21
CA LYS A 133 7.97 -1.59 19.66
C LYS A 133 8.81 -0.77 18.67
N LEU A 134 9.96 -1.29 18.23
CA LEU A 134 10.80 -0.63 17.23
C LEU A 134 10.04 -0.34 15.93
N ILE A 135 9.26 -1.30 15.44
CA ILE A 135 8.41 -1.15 14.26
C ILE A 135 7.35 -0.05 14.49
N GLY A 136 6.70 -0.04 15.65
CA GLY A 136 5.69 0.95 16.00
C GLY A 136 6.23 2.36 16.17
N ASP A 137 7.49 2.50 16.59
CA ASP A 137 8.15 3.80 16.75
C ASP A 137 8.74 4.32 15.42
N TYR A 138 8.84 3.46 14.40
CA TYR A 138 9.48 3.80 13.14
C TYR A 138 8.74 4.93 12.40
N GLY A 139 9.50 5.95 12.02
CA GLY A 139 9.02 7.12 11.30
C GLY A 139 8.55 8.29 12.17
N ILE A 140 8.27 8.09 13.46
CA ILE A 140 7.77 9.15 14.36
C ILE A 140 8.73 10.34 14.38
N LYS A 141 10.04 10.09 14.58
CA LYS A 141 11.05 11.15 14.64
C LYS A 141 11.14 11.98 13.34
N THR A 142 10.91 11.35 12.20
CA THR A 142 11.11 11.96 10.87
C THR A 142 9.84 12.62 10.35
N TYR A 143 8.68 11.99 10.58
CA TYR A 143 7.41 12.35 9.96
C TYR A 143 6.33 12.78 10.97
N GLY A 144 6.61 12.70 12.27
CA GLY A 144 5.67 13.04 13.35
C GLY A 144 4.59 11.99 13.61
N THR A 145 4.61 10.87 12.88
CA THR A 145 3.60 9.80 12.96
C THR A 145 4.27 8.44 12.72
N PRO A 146 3.76 7.34 13.31
CA PRO A 146 4.26 6.00 12.99
C PRO A 146 3.94 5.62 11.55
N LEU A 147 4.86 4.92 10.89
CA LEU A 147 4.65 4.39 9.54
C LEU A 147 4.02 2.99 9.53
N PHE A 148 4.16 2.25 10.63
CA PHE A 148 3.65 0.90 10.77
C PHE A 148 2.93 0.74 12.10
N ILE A 149 1.90 -0.11 12.09
CA ILE A 149 1.12 -0.46 13.29
C ILE A 149 1.43 -1.92 13.65
N PRO A 150 2.07 -2.19 14.80
CA PRO A 150 2.42 -3.55 15.21
C PRO A 150 1.20 -4.41 15.53
N CYS A 151 1.08 -5.55 14.83
CA CYS A 151 -0.04 -6.49 14.96
C CYS A 151 0.37 -7.94 15.31
N ALA A 152 1.65 -8.22 15.60
CA ALA A 152 2.05 -9.57 15.97
C ALA A 152 1.34 -10.03 17.26
N GLY A 153 0.77 -11.24 17.24
CA GLY A 153 0.05 -11.83 18.37
C GLY A 153 -1.31 -11.20 18.67
N LYS A 154 -1.80 -10.28 17.82
CA LYS A 154 -3.12 -9.66 17.94
C LYS A 154 -4.07 -10.21 16.86
N PRO A 155 -5.39 -10.06 17.03
CA PRO A 155 -6.34 -10.26 15.94
C PRO A 155 -5.96 -9.42 14.71
N GLU A 156 -6.40 -9.86 13.53
CA GLU A 156 -6.18 -9.08 12.31
C GLU A 156 -6.77 -7.67 12.48
N PRO A 157 -6.03 -6.62 12.08
CA PRO A 157 -6.52 -5.26 12.17
C PRO A 157 -7.78 -5.11 11.30
N THR A 158 -8.78 -4.39 11.80
CA THR A 158 -10.05 -4.17 11.09
C THR A 158 -10.17 -2.75 10.52
N GLU A 159 -9.34 -1.80 10.96
CA GLU A 159 -9.33 -0.41 10.48
C GLU A 159 -8.05 0.36 10.86
#